data_AF-A0A918Q3L3-F1
#
_entry.id   AF-A0A918Q3L3-F1
#
_cell.length_a   1.000
_cell.length_b   1.000
_cell.length_c   1.000
_cell.angle_alpha   90.00
_cell.angle_beta   90.00
_cell.angle_gamma   90.00
#
_symmetry.space_group_name_H-M   'P 1'
#
loop_
_entity.id
_entity.type
_entity.pdbx_description
1 polymer ?
#
loop_
_entity_poly.entity_id
_entity_poly.type
_entity_poly.pdbx_seq_one_letter_code
_entity_poly.pdbx_strand_id
1 'polypeptide(L)'
;MRESDLSIGKEIKMRRFIAVLMAATLSVTTSHVFAQTQEHTPMTDRYTRGLNQLKAIDGRDGEVVVESMTKISPDFARYLIEYPFGDIYARPQLDLRSREIATIAALTAIGKACQRFW
;
A
#
# COMPACT_ATOMS: atom_id res chain seq x y z
N MET A 1 17.16 6.55 60.79
CA MET A 1 16.66 7.06 59.49
C MET A 1 17.77 6.88 58.48
N ARG A 2 17.49 6.24 57.33
CA ARG A 2 18.43 5.98 56.21
C ARG A 2 19.23 4.67 56.32
N GLU A 3 18.76 3.67 55.58
CA GLU A 3 19.54 2.87 54.62
C GLU A 3 18.58 2.00 53.79
N SER A 4 17.56 1.42 54.44
CA SER A 4 16.47 0.67 53.77
C SER A 4 15.64 1.52 52.81
N ASP A 5 15.27 2.75 53.21
CA ASP A 5 14.49 3.67 52.37
C ASP A 5 15.25 4.15 51.13
N LEU A 6 16.58 4.22 51.25
CA LEU A 6 17.46 4.65 50.15
C LEU A 6 17.62 3.54 49.10
N SER A 7 17.61 2.27 49.54
CA SER A 7 17.66 1.10 48.65
C SER A 7 16.34 0.92 47.89
N ILE A 8 15.21 1.09 48.59
CA ILE A 8 13.86 1.02 47.99
C ILE A 8 13.68 2.13 46.94
N GLY A 9 14.16 3.34 47.22
CA GLY A 9 14.10 4.46 46.26
C GLY A 9 14.91 4.20 44.98
N LYS A 10 16.08 3.56 45.08
CA LYS A 10 16.92 3.19 43.92
C LYS A 10 16.27 2.11 43.06
N GLU A 11 15.70 1.09 43.67
CA GLU A 11 14.93 0.04 42.99
C GLU A 11 13.71 0.59 42.26
N ILE A 12 12.95 1.49 42.88
CA ILE A 12 11.77 2.12 42.25
C ILE A 12 12.20 3.01 41.07
N LYS A 13 13.31 3.76 41.22
CA LYS A 13 13.83 4.62 40.14
C LYS A 13 14.36 3.78 38.97
N MET A 14 14.99 2.63 39.23
CA MET A 14 15.51 1.70 38.22
C MET A 14 14.40 0.94 37.49
N ARG A 15 13.35 0.47 38.20
CA ARG A 15 12.18 -0.17 37.59
C ARG A 15 11.40 0.79 36.70
N ARG A 16 11.29 2.06 37.07
CA ARG A 16 10.69 3.11 36.21
C ARG A 16 11.56 3.41 34.99
N PHE A 17 12.89 3.37 35.12
CA PHE A 17 13.81 3.59 34.00
C PHE A 17 13.75 2.43 32.98
N ILE A 18 13.70 1.18 33.45
CA ILE A 18 13.52 -0.02 32.61
C ILE A 18 12.14 -0.01 31.95
N ALA A 19 11.08 0.39 32.65
CA ALA A 19 9.74 0.51 32.07
C ALA A 19 9.68 1.57 30.95
N VAL A 20 10.38 2.70 31.11
CA VAL A 20 10.50 3.73 30.06
C VAL A 20 11.34 3.22 28.88
N LEU A 21 12.41 2.46 29.15
CA LEU A 21 13.24 1.85 28.09
C LEU A 21 12.45 0.82 27.26
N MET A 22 11.60 0.01 27.90
CA MET A 22 10.73 -0.99 27.25
C MET A 22 9.56 -0.35 26.49
N ALA A 23 9.01 0.76 26.97
CA ALA A 23 7.97 1.51 26.26
C ALA A 23 8.51 2.21 25.00
N ALA A 24 9.77 2.68 25.04
CA ALA A 24 10.41 3.34 23.90
C ALA A 24 10.71 2.39 22.73
N THR A 25 10.82 1.07 22.97
CA THR A 25 11.07 0.08 21.91
C THR A 25 9.80 -0.45 21.25
N LEU A 26 8.62 -0.31 21.86
CA LEU A 26 7.36 -0.64 21.19
C LEU A 26 6.85 0.47 20.26
N SER A 27 7.32 1.71 20.41
CA SER A 27 6.85 2.85 19.59
C SER A 27 7.51 2.94 18.20
N VAL A 28 8.52 2.13 17.90
CA VAL A 28 9.25 2.17 16.61
C VAL A 28 8.84 1.01 15.68
N THR A 29 8.10 0.01 16.16
CA THR A 29 7.64 -1.14 15.35
C THR A 29 6.15 -1.17 15.04
N THR A 30 5.34 -0.27 15.62
CA THR A 30 3.90 -0.22 15.31
C THR A 30 3.59 0.51 13.99
N SER A 31 4.48 1.35 13.47
CA SER A 31 4.25 2.09 12.22
C SER A 31 4.35 1.25 10.94
N HIS A 32 4.75 -0.03 11.00
CA HIS A 32 4.75 -0.93 9.84
C HIS A 32 3.70 -2.05 9.88
N VAL A 33 3.03 -2.28 11.01
CA VAL A 33 2.12 -3.44 11.18
C VAL A 33 0.65 -3.04 11.29
N PHE A 34 0.32 -1.76 11.48
CA PHE A 34 -1.07 -1.27 11.62
C PHE A 34 -1.78 -0.86 10.30
N ALA A 35 -1.34 -1.33 9.13
CA ALA A 35 -1.89 -0.92 7.84
C ALA A 35 -2.78 -1.97 7.13
N GLN A 36 -3.17 -3.09 7.75
CA GLN A 36 -3.99 -4.10 7.07
C GLN A 36 -5.10 -4.70 7.93
N THR A 37 -5.99 -3.86 8.48
CA THR A 37 -7.41 -4.24 8.48
C THR A 37 -7.97 -3.70 7.18
N GLN A 38 -8.03 -4.55 6.14
CA GLN A 38 -8.82 -4.19 4.96
C GLN A 38 -10.27 -4.10 5.41
N GLU A 39 -10.80 -2.87 5.52
CA GLU A 39 -12.23 -2.67 5.39
C GLU A 39 -12.65 -3.31 4.06
N HIS A 40 -13.60 -4.24 4.13
CA HIS A 40 -14.30 -4.71 2.95
C HIS A 40 -15.21 -3.58 2.47
N THR A 41 -14.65 -2.64 1.71
CA THR A 41 -15.42 -1.56 1.10
C THR A 41 -16.39 -2.17 0.08
N PRO A 42 -17.70 -1.85 0.14
CA PRO A 42 -18.70 -2.44 -0.74
C PRO A 42 -18.35 -2.20 -2.21
N MET A 43 -18.67 -3.16 -3.08
CA MET A 43 -18.27 -3.18 -4.51
C MET A 43 -18.53 -1.88 -5.29
N THR A 44 -19.52 -1.10 -4.90
CA THR A 44 -19.87 0.19 -5.51
C THR A 44 -18.77 1.25 -5.38
N ASP A 45 -17.92 1.15 -4.34
CA ASP A 45 -16.83 2.09 -4.09
C ASP A 45 -15.65 1.91 -5.06
N ARG A 46 -15.35 0.67 -5.46
CA ARG A 46 -14.19 0.35 -6.30
C ARG A 46 -14.30 0.94 -7.70
N TYR A 47 -15.49 0.84 -8.31
CA TYR A 47 -15.74 1.39 -9.63
C TYR A 47 -15.59 2.91 -9.64
N THR A 48 -16.19 3.60 -8.68
CA THR A 48 -16.13 5.07 -8.58
C THR A 48 -14.70 5.56 -8.34
N ARG A 49 -13.95 4.90 -7.45
CA ARG A 49 -12.52 5.19 -7.25
C ARG A 49 -11.70 4.97 -8.51
N GLY A 50 -11.94 3.86 -9.21
CA GLY A 50 -11.26 3.55 -10.46
C GLY A 50 -11.55 4.59 -11.54
N LEU A 51 -12.79 5.04 -11.66
CA LEU A 51 -13.18 6.08 -12.62
C LEU A 51 -12.52 7.42 -12.31
N ASN A 52 -12.41 7.80 -11.04
CA ASN A 52 -11.70 9.01 -10.63
C ASN A 52 -10.21 8.94 -10.95
N GLN A 53 -9.57 7.78 -10.75
CA GLN A 53 -8.17 7.57 -11.10
C GLN A 53 -7.93 7.58 -12.61
N LEU A 54 -8.80 6.92 -13.38
CA LEU A 54 -8.73 6.94 -14.84
C LEU A 54 -8.82 8.38 -15.38
N LYS A 55 -9.73 9.19 -14.83
CA LYS A 55 -9.85 10.61 -15.20
C LYS A 55 -8.62 11.44 -14.83
N ALA A 56 -7.98 11.12 -13.71
CA ALA A 56 -6.78 11.82 -13.26
C ALA A 56 -5.54 11.47 -14.11
N ILE A 57 -5.45 10.23 -14.61
CA ILE A 57 -4.28 9.72 -15.36
C ILE A 57 -4.45 9.93 -16.86
N ASP A 58 -5.54 9.42 -17.45
CA ASP A 58 -5.73 9.31 -18.90
C ASP A 58 -6.74 10.33 -19.47
N GLY A 59 -7.54 10.97 -18.60
CA GLY A 59 -8.49 12.00 -18.99
C GLY A 59 -9.46 11.55 -20.09
N ARG A 60 -9.46 12.25 -21.24
CA ARG A 60 -10.38 12.01 -22.36
C ARG A 60 -10.07 10.71 -23.12
N ASP A 61 -8.81 10.32 -23.18
CA ASP A 61 -8.40 9.13 -23.93
C ASP A 61 -8.84 7.85 -23.21
N GLY A 62 -8.88 7.88 -21.87
CA GLY A 62 -9.42 6.79 -21.04
C GLY A 62 -10.91 6.52 -21.30
N GLU A 63 -11.73 7.56 -21.50
CA GLU A 63 -13.16 7.40 -21.78
C GLU A 63 -13.41 6.71 -23.13
N VAL A 64 -12.63 7.07 -24.16
CA VAL A 64 -12.71 6.45 -25.49
C VAL A 64 -12.34 4.97 -25.44
N VAL A 65 -11.31 4.61 -24.67
CA VAL A 65 -10.90 3.21 -24.49
C VAL A 65 -11.99 2.41 -23.78
N VAL A 66 -12.58 2.96 -22.71
CA VAL A 66 -13.69 2.30 -22.00
C VAL A 66 -14.91 2.11 -22.90
N GLU A 67 -15.26 3.10 -23.71
CA GLU A 67 -16.38 2.99 -24.66
C GLU A 67 -16.11 1.91 -25.71
N SER A 68 -14.88 1.85 -26.24
CA SER A 68 -14.47 0.82 -27.19
C SER A 68 -14.54 -0.59 -26.59
N MET A 69 -14.13 -0.74 -25.33
CA MET A 69 -14.18 -2.01 -24.60
C MET A 69 -15.61 -2.42 -24.26
N THR A 70 -16.48 -1.45 -23.94
CA THR A 70 -17.91 -1.70 -23.64
C THR A 70 -18.64 -2.30 -24.84
N LYS A 71 -18.29 -1.87 -26.06
CA LYS A 71 -18.84 -2.42 -27.32
C LYS A 71 -18.46 -3.88 -27.56
N ILE A 72 -17.32 -4.32 -27.00
CA ILE A 72 -16.86 -5.72 -27.08
C ILE A 72 -17.45 -6.54 -25.93
N SER A 73 -17.29 -6.06 -24.70
CA SER A 73 -17.83 -6.69 -23.49
C SER A 73 -18.03 -5.63 -22.38
N PRO A 74 -19.29 -5.42 -21.93
CA PRO A 74 -19.58 -4.45 -20.88
C PRO A 74 -19.00 -4.88 -19.52
N ASP A 75 -18.99 -6.18 -19.23
CA ASP A 75 -18.43 -6.70 -17.98
C ASP A 75 -16.90 -6.53 -17.94
N PHE A 76 -16.23 -6.74 -19.07
CA PHE A 76 -14.78 -6.54 -19.15
C PHE A 76 -14.39 -5.06 -18.99
N ALA A 77 -15.16 -4.15 -19.60
CA ALA A 77 -14.96 -2.71 -19.41
C ALA A 77 -15.11 -2.31 -17.93
N ARG A 78 -16.07 -2.91 -17.22
CA ARG A 78 -16.24 -2.70 -15.78
C ARG A 78 -15.05 -3.22 -14.97
N TYR A 79 -14.56 -4.44 -15.26
CA TYR A 79 -13.39 -5.00 -14.57
C TYR A 79 -12.10 -4.20 -14.80
N LEU A 80 -11.92 -3.67 -16.02
CA LEU A 80 -10.78 -2.79 -16.35
C LEU A 80 -10.78 -1.49 -15.55
N ILE A 81 -11.93 -1.04 -15.03
CA ILE A 81 -12.01 0.14 -14.18
C ILE A 81 -11.85 -0.24 -12.71
N GLU A 82 -12.57 -1.26 -12.24
CA GLU A 82 -12.60 -1.64 -10.83
C GLU A 82 -11.24 -2.15 -10.33
N TYR A 83 -10.55 -2.98 -11.11
CA TYR A 83 -9.37 -3.68 -10.62
C TYR A 83 -8.06 -2.90 -10.81
N PRO A 84 -7.64 -2.50 -12.02
CA PRO A 84 -6.40 -1.75 -12.21
C PRO A 84 -6.47 -0.38 -11.53
N PHE A 85 -7.50 0.41 -11.86
CA PHE A 85 -7.59 1.78 -11.38
C PHE A 85 -8.15 1.86 -9.96
N GLY A 86 -9.19 1.09 -9.67
CA GLY A 86 -9.84 1.10 -8.35
C GLY A 86 -8.99 0.47 -7.24
N ASP A 87 -8.31 -0.65 -7.50
CA ASP A 87 -7.58 -1.40 -6.47
C ASP A 87 -6.05 -1.26 -6.53
N ILE A 88 -5.45 -1.12 -7.71
CA ILE A 88 -3.98 -1.04 -7.84
C ILE A 88 -3.49 0.40 -7.84
N TYR A 89 -3.99 1.26 -8.73
CA TYR A 89 -3.56 2.66 -8.81
C TYR A 89 -3.96 3.49 -7.59
N ALA A 90 -5.08 3.17 -6.94
CA ALA A 90 -5.52 3.87 -5.72
C ALA A 90 -4.64 3.61 -4.46
N ARG A 91 -3.66 2.70 -4.50
CA ARG A 91 -2.82 2.35 -3.34
C ARG A 91 -1.85 3.48 -2.95
N PRO A 92 -1.86 4.00 -1.72
CA PRO A 92 -0.99 5.12 -1.32
C PRO A 92 0.47 4.70 -1.07
N GLN A 93 0.77 3.40 -1.01
CA GLN A 93 2.07 2.90 -0.54
C GLN A 93 3.22 3.10 -1.53
N LEU A 94 2.93 3.40 -2.81
CA LEU A 94 3.95 3.54 -3.85
C LEU A 94 3.64 4.71 -4.77
N ASP A 95 4.62 5.60 -4.94
CA ASP A 95 4.53 6.75 -5.84
C ASP A 95 4.49 6.33 -7.31
N LEU A 96 4.04 7.23 -8.18
CA LEU A 96 3.85 6.95 -9.61
C LEU A 96 5.16 6.53 -10.31
N ARG A 97 6.27 7.20 -9.99
CA ARG A 97 7.57 6.92 -10.62
C ARG A 97 8.06 5.52 -10.26
N SER A 98 7.94 5.12 -9.00
CA SER A 98 8.30 3.76 -8.57
C SER A 98 7.45 2.68 -9.25
N ARG A 99 6.16 2.97 -9.53
CA ARG A 99 5.27 2.06 -10.29
C ARG A 99 5.67 1.93 -11.76
N GLU A 100 6.08 3.03 -12.38
CA GLU A 100 6.58 3.02 -13.76
C GLU A 100 7.89 2.22 -13.86
N ILE A 101 8.83 2.42 -12.93
CA ILE A 101 10.09 1.64 -12.87
C ILE A 101 9.79 0.15 -12.68
N ALA A 102 8.87 -0.20 -11.77
CA ALA A 102 8.47 -1.59 -11.57
C ALA A 102 7.85 -2.20 -12.83
N THR A 103 7.03 -1.42 -13.56
CA THR A 103 6.45 -1.83 -14.85
C THR A 103 7.53 -2.06 -15.90
N ILE A 104 8.49 -1.15 -16.05
CA ILE A 104 9.62 -1.31 -16.99
C ILE A 104 10.45 -2.54 -16.62
N ALA A 105 10.76 -2.74 -15.34
CA ALA A 105 11.52 -3.89 -14.87
C ALA A 105 10.78 -5.21 -15.14
N ALA A 106 9.47 -5.25 -14.88
CA ALA A 106 8.62 -6.41 -15.17
C ALA A 106 8.56 -6.70 -16.67
N LEU A 107 8.34 -5.68 -17.51
CA LEU A 107 8.34 -5.82 -18.97
C LEU A 107 9.70 -6.25 -19.51
N THR A 108 10.79 -5.78 -18.89
CA THR A 108 12.17 -6.19 -19.21
C THR A 108 12.39 -7.66 -18.86
N ALA A 109 11.91 -8.11 -17.71
CA ALA A 109 12.02 -9.51 -17.28
C ALA A 109 11.13 -10.45 -18.11
N ILE A 110 9.94 -10.00 -18.50
CA ILE A 110 9.00 -10.75 -19.37
C ILE A 110 9.47 -10.75 -20.82
N GLY A 111 10.20 -9.70 -21.23
CA GLY A 111 10.85 -9.58 -22.53
C GLY A 111 11.81 -10.75 -22.73
N LYS A 112 11.31 -11.79 -23.40
CA LYS A 112 11.99 -13.05 -23.73
C LYS A 112 13.51 -12.93 -23.62
N ALA A 113 14.07 -13.37 -22.50
CA ALA A 113 15.42 -13.90 -22.50
C ALA A 113 15.38 -15.16 -23.39
N CYS A 114 15.35 -14.96 -24.70
CA CYS A 114 15.84 -15.93 -25.64
C CYS A 114 17.32 -16.09 -25.29
N GLN A 115 17.61 -16.95 -24.33
CA GLN A 115 18.91 -17.57 -24.21
C GLN A 115 19.08 -18.39 -25.48
N ARG A 116 19.62 -17.76 -26.52
CA ARG A 116 20.20 -18.44 -27.64
C ARG A 116 21.49 -19.08 -27.13
N PHE A 117 21.33 -20.30 -26.62
CA PHE A 117 22.44 -21.20 -26.33
C PHE A 117 23.12 -21.54 -27.66
N TRP A 118 24.46 -21.57 -27.61
CA TRP A 118 25.44 -21.79 -28.66
C TRP A 118 25.01 -22.65 -29.86
#